data_AF-A0A655QNQ6-F1
#
_entry.id   AF-A0A655QNQ6-F1
#
_cell.length_a   1.000
_cell.length_b   1.000
_cell.length_c   1.000
_cell.angle_alpha   90.00
_cell.angle_beta   90.00
_cell.angle_gamma   90.00
#
_symmetry.space_group_name_H-M   'P 1'
#
loop_
_entity.id
_entity.type
_entity.pdbx_description
1 polymer ?
#
loop_
_entity_poly.entity_id
_entity_poly.type
_entity_poly.pdbx_seq_one_letter_code
_entity_poly.pdbx_strand_id
1 'polypeptide(L)'
;MASFELQDAAAWQAALADSRLAVAQVDAVPAGMYAKQALQHAGVWPELESRLAQTNNVRLALALVERGESPLGIVYKTDALLSDKVTIVTAFSAQSHQPIRYPLAKLNDKAASAEWVAYLRSDAAQQILQCFGFESVSE
;
A
#
# COMPACT_ATOMS: atom_id res chain seq x y z
N MET A 1 -6.89 23.84 -0.76
CA MET A 1 -6.41 22.90 -1.78
C MET A 1 -7.63 22.14 -2.29
N ALA A 2 -7.84 22.07 -3.59
CA ALA A 2 -8.95 21.29 -4.14
C ALA A 2 -8.82 19.83 -3.70
N SER A 3 -9.93 19.19 -3.31
CA SER A 3 -9.96 17.77 -2.96
C SER A 3 -9.54 16.93 -4.16
N PHE A 4 -8.56 16.05 -4.00
CA PHE A 4 -8.25 15.06 -5.02
C PHE A 4 -9.35 13.99 -5.00
N GLU A 5 -10.30 14.09 -5.92
CA GLU A 5 -11.43 13.18 -6.00
C GLU A 5 -11.02 11.88 -6.71
N LEU A 6 -10.96 10.79 -5.96
CA LEU A 6 -10.49 9.48 -6.46
C LEU A 6 -11.32 8.93 -7.63
N GLN A 7 -12.57 9.38 -7.79
CA GLN A 7 -13.49 8.94 -8.85
C GLN A 7 -13.37 9.78 -10.14
N ASP A 8 -12.67 10.92 -10.07
CA ASP A 8 -12.50 11.79 -11.23
C ASP A 8 -11.25 11.39 -12.02
N ALA A 9 -11.45 10.65 -13.12
CA ALA A 9 -10.36 10.27 -14.00
C ALA A 9 -9.56 11.47 -14.54
N ALA A 10 -10.18 12.63 -14.73
CA ALA A 10 -9.48 13.83 -15.21
C ALA A 10 -8.51 14.37 -14.15
N ALA A 11 -8.88 14.34 -12.87
CA ALA A 11 -7.99 14.69 -11.77
C ALA A 11 -6.75 13.79 -11.73
N TRP A 12 -6.92 12.48 -11.95
CA TRP A 12 -5.79 11.56 -12.05
C TRP A 12 -4.88 11.87 -13.24
N GLN A 13 -5.45 12.07 -14.44
CA GLN A 13 -4.66 12.38 -15.62
C GLN A 13 -3.91 13.70 -15.47
N ALA A 14 -4.54 14.72 -14.89
CA ALA A 14 -3.90 16.01 -14.60
C ALA A 14 -2.75 15.87 -13.59
N ALA A 15 -2.93 15.08 -12.54
CA ALA A 15 -1.89 14.86 -11.52
C ALA A 15 -0.73 13.98 -12.03
N LEU A 16 -1.01 13.03 -12.93
CA LEU A 16 0.01 12.20 -13.55
C LEU A 16 0.74 12.90 -14.69
N ALA A 17 0.10 13.86 -15.37
CA ALA A 17 0.62 14.54 -16.55
C ALA A 17 1.20 13.54 -17.58
N ASP A 18 2.51 13.54 -17.81
CA ASP A 18 3.20 12.60 -18.72
C ASP A 18 3.87 11.42 -17.98
N SER A 19 3.77 11.39 -16.65
CA SER A 19 4.37 10.38 -15.79
C SER A 19 3.42 9.22 -15.51
N ARG A 20 3.96 8.19 -14.85
CA ARG A 20 3.24 6.97 -14.49
C ARG A 20 2.89 6.93 -13.01
N LEU A 21 1.77 6.27 -12.68
CA LEU A 21 1.37 5.98 -11.30
C LEU A 21 2.22 4.84 -10.75
N ALA A 22 3.01 5.09 -9.70
CA ALA A 22 3.83 4.06 -9.07
C ALA A 22 2.95 3.09 -8.26
N VAL A 23 2.98 1.81 -8.63
CA VAL A 23 2.27 0.74 -7.92
C VAL A 23 3.14 -0.51 -7.86
N ALA A 24 2.93 -1.36 -6.87
CA ALA A 24 3.46 -2.71 -6.96
C ALA A 24 2.70 -3.49 -8.06
N GLN A 25 3.30 -4.58 -8.56
CA GLN A 25 2.70 -5.40 -9.62
C GLN A 25 1.28 -5.85 -9.24
N VAL A 26 0.31 -5.59 -10.11
CA VAL A 26 -1.12 -5.60 -9.77
C VAL A 26 -1.79 -6.96 -9.77
N ASP A 27 -1.15 -7.98 -10.32
CA ASP A 27 -1.71 -9.33 -10.44
C ASP A 27 -1.17 -10.30 -9.38
N ALA A 28 -0.09 -9.95 -8.68
CA ALA A 28 0.59 -10.85 -7.74
C ALA A 28 1.09 -10.20 -6.44
N VAL A 29 1.43 -8.91 -6.44
CA VAL A 29 1.92 -8.26 -5.21
C VAL A 29 0.74 -7.69 -4.43
N PRO A 30 0.58 -7.99 -3.13
CA PRO A 30 -0.59 -7.56 -2.36
C PRO A 30 -0.90 -6.06 -2.49
N ALA A 31 0.08 -5.18 -2.35
CA ALA A 31 -0.11 -3.73 -2.52
C ALA A 31 -0.67 -3.35 -3.91
N GLY A 32 -0.22 -4.04 -4.96
CA GLY A 32 -0.70 -3.83 -6.32
C GLY A 32 -2.13 -4.36 -6.51
N MET A 33 -2.43 -5.52 -5.93
CA MET A 33 -3.78 -6.11 -5.96
C MET A 33 -4.80 -5.20 -5.25
N TYR A 34 -4.45 -4.67 -4.06
CA TYR A 34 -5.30 -3.72 -3.35
C TYR A 34 -5.44 -2.40 -4.11
N ALA A 35 -4.37 -1.90 -4.72
CA ALA A 35 -4.43 -0.72 -5.58
C ALA A 35 -5.39 -0.93 -6.76
N LYS A 36 -5.30 -2.07 -7.46
CA LYS A 36 -6.21 -2.42 -8.55
C LYS A 36 -7.66 -2.48 -8.08
N GLN A 37 -7.95 -3.14 -6.96
CA GLN A 37 -9.29 -3.17 -6.37
C GLN A 37 -9.82 -1.76 -6.09
N ALA A 38 -9.00 -0.92 -5.46
CA ALA A 38 -9.41 0.43 -5.08
C ALA A 38 -9.67 1.33 -6.30
N LEU A 39 -8.84 1.24 -7.33
CA LEU A 39 -9.02 1.97 -8.59
C LEU A 39 -10.23 1.45 -9.40
N GLN A 40 -10.49 0.15 -9.35
CA GLN A 40 -11.70 -0.45 -9.95
C GLN A 40 -12.96 0.02 -9.23
N HIS A 41 -12.95 0.04 -7.88
CA HIS A 41 -14.05 0.57 -7.08
C HIS A 41 -14.28 2.07 -7.35
N ALA A 42 -13.22 2.84 -7.55
CA ALA A 42 -13.31 4.24 -7.91
C ALA A 42 -13.77 4.49 -9.35
N GLY A 43 -13.84 3.45 -10.20
CA GLY A 43 -14.30 3.55 -11.58
C GLY A 43 -13.27 4.12 -12.56
N VAL A 44 -12.00 4.23 -12.17
CA VAL A 44 -10.93 4.88 -12.96
C VAL A 44 -9.86 3.88 -13.47
N TRP A 45 -10.04 2.59 -13.19
CA TRP A 45 -9.07 1.56 -13.60
C TRP A 45 -8.84 1.51 -15.12
N PRO A 46 -9.87 1.52 -16.00
CA PRO A 46 -9.66 1.43 -17.44
C PRO A 46 -8.72 2.52 -17.99
N GLU A 47 -8.80 3.73 -17.44
CA GLU A 47 -7.98 4.88 -17.82
C GLU A 47 -6.55 4.79 -17.29
N LEU A 48 -6.38 4.20 -16.09
CA LEU A 48 -5.09 4.15 -15.40
C LEU A 48 -4.28 2.89 -15.70
N GLU A 49 -4.89 1.81 -16.17
CA GLU A 49 -4.23 0.52 -16.42
C GLU A 49 -2.99 0.65 -17.33
N SER A 50 -3.07 1.48 -18.37
CA SER A 50 -1.95 1.74 -19.29
C SER A 50 -0.88 2.71 -18.75
N ARG A 51 -1.16 3.38 -17.63
CA ARG A 51 -0.37 4.47 -17.03
C ARG A 51 0.40 4.05 -15.77
N LEU A 52 0.49 2.75 -15.49
CA LEU A 52 1.16 2.23 -14.31
C LEU A 52 2.68 2.13 -14.50
N ALA A 53 3.44 2.42 -13.45
CA ALA A 53 4.83 2.01 -13.26
C ALA A 53 4.84 0.88 -12.23
N GLN A 54 4.69 -0.35 -12.71
CA GLN A 54 4.59 -1.54 -11.87
C GLN A 54 5.97 -1.97 -11.36
N THR A 55 6.07 -2.25 -10.06
CA THR A 55 7.33 -2.65 -9.40
C THR A 55 7.20 -4.00 -8.69
N ASN A 56 8.34 -4.61 -8.36
CA ASN A 56 8.37 -5.95 -7.75
C ASN A 56 7.88 -5.99 -6.29
N ASN A 57 7.77 -4.84 -5.62
CA ASN A 57 7.24 -4.73 -4.26
C ASN A 57 6.85 -3.28 -3.93
N VAL A 58 6.06 -3.08 -2.88
CA VAL A 58 5.55 -1.75 -2.48
C VAL A 58 6.65 -0.74 -2.16
N ARG A 59 7.80 -1.19 -1.62
CA ARG A 59 8.92 -0.29 -1.28
C ARG A 59 9.62 0.26 -2.53
N LEU A 60 9.67 -0.51 -3.61
CA LEU A 60 10.16 0.00 -4.90
C LEU A 60 9.17 1.00 -5.51
N ALA A 61 7.86 0.80 -5.32
CA ALA A 61 6.87 1.81 -5.73
C ALA A 61 7.01 3.11 -4.92
N LEU A 62 7.16 3.00 -3.59
CA LEU A 62 7.49 4.15 -2.73
C LEU A 62 8.73 4.89 -3.24
N ALA A 63 9.80 4.16 -3.55
CA ALA A 63 11.06 4.75 -3.97
C ALA A 63 10.96 5.52 -5.30
N LEU A 64 10.06 5.14 -6.23
CA LEU A 64 9.79 5.94 -7.44
C LEU A 64 9.22 7.31 -7.09
N VAL A 65 8.31 7.36 -6.10
CA VAL A 65 7.72 8.61 -5.62
C VAL A 65 8.74 9.45 -4.84
N GLU A 66 9.53 8.83 -3.97
CA GLU A 66 10.59 9.52 -3.22
C GLU A 66 11.64 10.18 -4.11
N ARG A 67 11.88 9.62 -5.31
CA ARG A 67 12.81 10.18 -6.30
C ARG A 67 12.15 11.15 -7.28
N GLY A 68 10.83 11.35 -7.19
CA GLY A 68 10.07 12.18 -8.11
C GLY A 68 9.95 11.59 -9.53
N GLU A 69 10.27 10.31 -9.72
CA GLU A 69 10.11 9.61 -11.01
C GLU A 69 8.62 9.36 -11.32
N SER A 70 7.82 9.23 -10.26
CA SER A 70 6.36 9.18 -10.32
C SER A 70 5.75 10.26 -9.41
N PRO A 71 4.85 11.12 -9.90
CA PRO A 71 4.24 12.18 -9.09
C PRO A 71 3.22 11.65 -8.08
N LEU A 72 2.67 10.45 -8.33
CA LEU A 72 1.76 9.74 -7.44
C LEU A 72 2.19 8.28 -7.32
N GLY A 73 1.90 7.67 -6.18
CA GLY A 73 1.98 6.22 -6.00
C GLY A 73 0.99 5.71 -4.97
N ILE A 74 0.67 4.43 -5.07
CA ILE A 74 -0.21 3.73 -4.12
C ILE A 74 0.65 2.78 -3.28
N VAL A 75 0.75 3.08 -1.99
CA VAL A 75 1.54 2.36 -0.99
C VAL A 75 0.73 2.17 0.29
N TYR A 76 1.23 1.39 1.26
CA TYR A 76 0.59 1.32 2.56
C TYR A 76 0.83 2.59 3.38
N LYS A 77 -0.08 2.89 4.31
CA LYS A 77 0.10 3.98 5.29
C LYS A 77 1.42 3.86 6.06
N THR A 78 1.80 2.64 6.43
CA THR A 78 3.06 2.37 7.15
C THR A 78 4.30 2.69 6.32
N ASP A 79 4.24 2.55 4.99
CA ASP A 79 5.34 2.93 4.10
C ASP A 79 5.50 4.46 4.04
N ALA A 80 4.39 5.18 3.89
CA ALA A 80 4.39 6.65 3.86
C ALA A 80 4.82 7.27 5.20
N LEU A 81 4.41 6.68 6.34
CA LEU A 81 4.78 7.16 7.68
C LEU A 81 6.29 7.08 7.98
N LEU A 82 7.03 6.25 7.26
CA LEU A 82 8.46 6.06 7.45
C LEU A 82 9.32 6.86 6.48
N SER A 83 8.71 7.64 5.58
CA SER A 83 9.43 8.42 4.59
C SER A 83 9.11 9.90 4.72
N ASP A 84 10.14 10.71 4.98
CA ASP A 84 10.03 12.18 5.03
C ASP A 84 9.99 12.81 3.62
N LYS A 85 10.08 12.01 2.56
CA LYS A 85 10.17 12.46 1.16
C LYS A 85 8.84 12.41 0.42
N VAL A 86 7.81 11.82 1.03
CA VAL A 86 6.49 11.69 0.43
C VAL A 86 5.45 12.30 1.36
N THR A 87 4.26 12.56 0.83
CA THR A 87 3.13 13.05 1.60
C THR A 87 1.88 12.30 1.19
N ILE A 88 1.04 11.95 2.17
CA ILE A 88 -0.23 11.29 1.91
C ILE A 88 -1.18 12.34 1.30
N VAL A 89 -1.55 12.16 0.03
CA VAL A 89 -2.55 12.99 -0.65
C VAL A 89 -3.95 12.66 -0.16
N THR A 90 -4.26 11.37 -0.05
CA THR A 90 -5.53 10.85 0.46
C THR A 90 -5.36 9.38 0.86
N ALA A 91 -6.36 8.82 1.55
CA ALA A 91 -6.44 7.40 1.86
C ALA A 91 -7.64 6.78 1.13
N PHE A 92 -7.45 5.56 0.63
CA PHE A 92 -8.54 4.77 0.06
C PHE A 92 -9.52 4.33 1.16
N SER A 93 -10.82 4.29 0.84
CA SER A 93 -11.84 3.87 1.81
C SER A 93 -11.78 2.36 2.06
N ALA A 94 -12.21 1.92 3.24
CA ALA A 94 -12.23 0.50 3.60
C ALA A 94 -13.12 -0.36 2.66
N GLN A 95 -14.09 0.25 1.97
CA GLN A 95 -14.97 -0.44 1.01
C GLN A 95 -14.31 -0.62 -0.37
N SER A 96 -13.24 0.13 -0.65
CA SER A 96 -12.62 0.13 -1.97
C SER A 96 -11.71 -1.07 -2.23
N HIS A 97 -11.27 -1.78 -1.20
CA HIS A 97 -10.43 -2.96 -1.33
C HIS A 97 -10.69 -3.94 -0.19
N GLN A 98 -10.24 -5.19 -0.35
CA GLN A 98 -10.30 -6.16 0.74
C GLN A 98 -9.47 -5.70 1.95
N PRO A 99 -9.84 -6.08 3.18
CA PRO A 99 -9.07 -5.74 4.37
C PRO A 99 -7.62 -6.20 4.24
N ILE A 100 -6.69 -5.28 4.49
CA ILE A 100 -5.25 -5.57 4.47
C ILE A 100 -4.92 -6.31 5.76
N ARG A 101 -4.39 -7.54 5.65
CA ARG A 101 -4.02 -8.41 6.77
C ARG A 101 -2.68 -9.09 6.47
N TYR A 102 -1.86 -9.24 7.51
CA TYR A 102 -0.52 -9.83 7.42
C TYR A 102 -0.50 -11.17 8.17
N PRO A 103 -0.84 -12.30 7.52
CA PRO A 103 -0.80 -13.60 8.17
C PRO A 103 0.65 -14.01 8.47
N LEU A 104 0.84 -14.59 9.65
CA LEU A 104 2.10 -15.21 10.07
C LEU A 104 1.94 -16.73 10.05
N ALA A 105 2.78 -17.43 9.28
CA ALA A 105 2.76 -18.88 9.17
C ALA A 105 4.07 -19.49 9.69
N LYS A 106 3.95 -20.48 10.57
CA LYS A 106 5.08 -21.30 11.06
C LYS A 106 5.34 -22.42 10.03
N LEU A 107 6.51 -22.43 9.40
CA LEU A 107 6.83 -23.37 8.29
C LEU A 107 7.46 -24.70 8.72
N ASN A 108 7.79 -24.85 10.00
CA ASN A 108 8.37 -26.07 10.57
C ASN A 108 8.12 -26.14 12.08
N ASP A 109 8.41 -27.27 12.70
CA ASP A 109 8.14 -27.53 14.12
C ASP A 109 9.34 -27.32 15.06
N LYS A 110 10.35 -26.55 14.64
CA LYS A 110 11.46 -26.19 15.53
C LYS A 110 10.93 -25.38 16.72
N ALA A 111 11.41 -25.68 17.93
CA ALA A 111 11.07 -24.95 19.15
C ALA A 111 11.31 -23.43 18.99
N ALA A 112 12.46 -23.05 18.41
CA ALA A 112 12.79 -21.66 18.13
C ALA A 112 11.75 -20.95 17.23
N SER A 113 11.13 -21.66 16.27
CA SER A 113 10.06 -21.09 15.44
C SER A 113 8.78 -20.86 16.24
N ALA A 114 8.44 -21.74 17.18
CA ALA A 114 7.30 -21.56 18.07
C ALA A 114 7.50 -20.39 19.04
N GLU A 115 8.70 -20.27 19.63
CA GLU A 115 9.08 -19.16 20.51
C GLU A 115 9.00 -17.80 19.77
N TRP A 116 9.47 -17.74 18.53
CA TRP A 116 9.38 -16.53 17.71
C TRP A 116 7.95 -16.14 17.38
N VAL A 117 7.10 -17.10 17.02
CA VAL A 117 5.67 -16.86 16.77
C VAL A 117 4.95 -16.39 18.03
N ALA A 118 5.27 -16.97 19.19
CA ALA A 118 4.73 -16.52 20.47
C ALA A 118 5.15 -15.08 20.79
N TYR A 119 6.43 -14.74 20.59
CA TYR A 119 6.92 -13.37 20.76
C TYR A 119 6.22 -12.37 19.84
N LEU A 120 6.08 -12.68 18.54
CA LEU A 120 5.39 -11.80 17.59
C LEU A 120 3.91 -11.53 17.95
N ARG A 121 3.28 -12.42 18.71
CA ARG A 121 1.91 -12.26 19.23
C ARG A 121 1.84 -11.61 20.61
N SER A 122 2.98 -11.37 21.26
CA SER A 122 3.03 -10.74 22.59
C SER A 122 2.75 -9.24 22.52
N ASP A 123 2.29 -8.68 23.63
CA ASP A 123 2.04 -7.23 23.76
C ASP A 123 3.25 -6.38 23.38
N ALA A 124 4.46 -6.82 23.75
CA ALA A 124 5.70 -6.13 23.42
C ALA A 124 5.90 -6.00 21.90
N ALA A 125 5.69 -7.08 21.14
CA ALA A 125 5.79 -7.04 19.69
C ALA A 125 4.62 -6.25 19.05
N GLN A 126 3.41 -6.36 19.59
CA GLN A 126 2.25 -5.61 19.11
C GLN A 126 2.43 -4.10 19.29
N GLN A 127 3.02 -3.65 20.41
CA GLN A 127 3.38 -2.24 20.63
C GLN A 127 4.38 -1.75 19.58
N ILE A 128 5.40 -2.56 19.23
CA ILE A 128 6.34 -2.22 18.16
C ILE A 128 5.59 -2.04 16.83
N LEU A 129 4.72 -2.98 16.45
CA LEU A 129 3.93 -2.89 15.22
C LEU A 129 3.08 -1.61 15.18
N GLN A 130 2.42 -1.27 16.29
CA GLN A 130 1.63 -0.04 16.41
C GLN A 130 2.49 1.22 16.29
N CYS A 131 3.70 1.25 16.87
CA CYS A 131 4.65 2.35 16.70
C CYS A 131 5.04 2.57 15.22
N PHE A 132 5.10 1.50 14.44
CA PHE A 132 5.33 1.56 12.99
C PHE A 132 4.04 1.82 12.17
N GLY A 133 2.91 2.06 12.84
CA GLY A 133 1.64 2.44 12.22
C GLY A 133 0.78 1.29 11.72
N PHE A 134 1.13 0.04 12.04
CA PHE A 134 0.29 -1.12 11.76
C PHE A 134 -0.93 -1.15 12.69
N GLU A 135 -2.06 -1.60 12.17
CA GLU A 135 -3.31 -1.71 12.93
C GLU A 135 -3.37 -3.06 13.66
N SER A 136 -3.94 -3.04 14.86
CA SER A 136 -4.26 -4.28 15.58
C SER A 136 -5.42 -5.01 14.90
N VAL A 137 -5.45 -6.33 15.04
CA VAL A 137 -6.54 -7.18 14.55
C VAL A 137 -7.28 -7.74 15.75
N SER A 138 -8.60 -7.56 15.79
CA SER A 138 -9.47 -8.34 16.69
C SER A 138 -9.71 -9.72 16.06
N GLU A 139 -9.67 -10.76 16.89
CA GLU A 139 -10.17 -12.10 16.50
C GLU A 139 -11.67 -12.10 16.22
#